data_AF-A0AAV0QD54-F1
#
_entry.id   AF-A0AAV0QD54-F1
#
_cell.length_a   1.000
_cell.length_b   1.000
_cell.length_c   1.000
_cell.angle_alpha   90.00
_cell.angle_beta   90.00
_cell.angle_gamma   90.00
#
_symmetry.space_group_name_H-M   'P 1'
#
loop_
_entity.id
_entity.type
_entity.pdbx_description
1 polymer ?
#
loop_
_entity_poly.entity_id
_entity_poly.type
_entity_poly.pdbx_seq_one_letter_code
_entity_poly.pdbx_strand_id
1 'polypeptide(L)' 'MHHITLEATEGGEKKAYEAKVWVKPWMNFKELQHFKPVGDA' A
#
# COMPACT_ATOMS: atom_id res chain seq x y z
N MET A 1 6.05 -11.28 1.26
CA MET A 1 4.96 -10.37 0.88
C MET A 1 4.62 -9.57 2.11
N HIS A 2 4.47 -8.25 2.00
CA HIS A 2 4.15 -7.37 3.11
C HIS A 2 2.76 -6.79 2.93
N HIS A 3 2.01 -6.73 4.02
CA HIS A 3 0.72 -6.05 4.12
C HIS A 3 0.95 -4.82 4.98
N ILE A 4 0.71 -3.65 4.41
CA ILE A 4 1.03 -2.37 5.03
C ILE A 4 -0.27 -1.56 5.05
N THR A 5 -0.65 -1.06 6.22
CA THR A 5 -1.67 -0.03 6.34
C THR A 5 -0.95 1.28 6.62
N LEU A 6 -1.24 2.30 5.81
CA LEU A 6 -0.60 3.61 5.91
C LEU A 6 -1.62 4.72 5.74
N GLU A 7 -1.35 5.87 6.36
CA GLU A 7 -2.11 7.10 6.12
C GLU A 7 -1.41 7.92 5.05
N ALA A 8 -2.17 8.42 4.07
CA ALA A 8 -1.69 9.33 3.04
C ALA A 8 -2.66 10.51 2.90
N THR A 9 -2.11 11.68 2.55
CA THR A 9 -2.93 12.87 2.28
C THR A 9 -3.34 12.88 0.81
N GLU A 10 -4.65 12.78 0.53
CA GLU A 10 -5.23 12.88 -0.81
C GLU A 10 -6.19 14.08 -0.85
N GLY A 11 -5.95 15.04 -1.75
CA GLY A 11 -6.81 16.22 -1.86
C GLY A 11 -6.85 17.13 -0.61
N GLY A 12 -5.85 17.02 0.27
CA GLY A 12 -5.80 17.75 1.54
C GLY A 12 -6.41 16.99 2.74
N GLU A 13 -7.02 15.83 2.50
CA GLU A 13 -7.59 14.98 3.55
C GLU A 13 -6.70 13.77 3.82
N LYS A 14 -6.54 13.40 5.09
CA LYS A 14 -5.82 12.17 5.46
C LYS A 14 -6.75 10.98 5.29
N LYS A 15 -6.33 10.01 4.48
CA LYS A 15 -7.04 8.75 4.25
C LYS A 15 -6.13 7.58 4.57
N ALA A 16 -6.71 6.52 5.10
CA ALA A 16 -6.01 5.26 5.33
C ALA A 16 -6.05 4.39 4.05
N TYR A 17 -4.95 3.71 3.77
CA TYR A 17 -4.81 2.82 2.61
C TYR A 17 -4.18 1.49 3.03
N GLU A 18 -4.63 0.42 2.38
CA GLU A 18 -4.05 -0.91 2.46
C GLU A 18 -3.19 -1.14 1.21
N ALA A 19 -1.92 -1.44 1.44
CA ALA A 19 -0.96 -1.76 0.41
C ALA A 19 -0.46 -3.20 0.56
N LYS A 20 -0.41 -3.94 -0.54
CA LYS A 20 0.27 -5.24 -0.61
C LYS A 20 1.54 -5.09 -1.43
N VAL A 21 2.68 -5.39 -0.83
CA VAL A 21 4.00 -5.25 -1.46
C VAL A 21 4.64 -6.63 -1.60
N TRP A 22 5.01 -7.00 -2.82
CA TRP A 22 5.79 -8.21 -3.07
C TRP A 22 7.27 -7.87 -3.20
N VAL A 23 8.07 -8.40 -2.28
CA VAL A 23 9.52 -8.24 -2.28
C VAL A 23 10.17 -9.59 -2.55
N LYS A 24 11.12 -9.61 -3.49
CA LYS A 24 12.00 -10.75 -3.78
C LYS A 24 13.44 -10.27 -3.73
N PRO A 25 14.12 -10.35 -2.55
CA PRO A 25 15.46 -9.81 -2.37
C PRO A 25 16.50 -10.40 -3.33
N TRP A 26 16.38 -11.69 -3.64
CA TRP A 26 17.29 -12.39 -4.57
C TRP A 26 17.18 -11.93 -6.03
N MET A 27 16.13 -11.20 -6.39
CA MET A 27 15.96 -10.58 -7.71
C MET A 27 16.10 -9.05 -7.67
N ASN A 28 16.45 -8.47 -6.51
CA ASN A 28 16.34 -7.02 -6.27
C ASN A 28 14.97 -6.44 -6.66
N PHE A 29 13.91 -7.23 -6.50
CA PHE A 29 12.59 -6.90 -6.99
C PHE A 29 11.66 -6.47 -5.87
N LYS A 30 10.94 -5.37 -6.09
CA LYS A 30 9.84 -4.89 -5.26
C LYS A 30 8.71 -4.37 -6.14
N GLU A 31 7.49 -4.83 -5.89
CA GLU A 31 6.30 -4.46 -6.67
C GLU A 31 5.11 -4.23 -5.77
N LEU A 32 4.35 -3.16 -6.05
CA LEU A 32 3.09 -2.85 -5.38
C LEU A 32 1.98 -3.63 -6.07
N GLN A 33 1.47 -4.63 -5.39
CA GLN A 33 0.45 -5.54 -5.91
C GLN A 33 -0.96 -4.97 -5.73
N HIS A 34 -1.23 -4.31 -4.61
CA HIS A 34 -2.53 -3.68 -4.34
C HIS A 34 -2.31 -2.37 -3.60
N PHE A 35 -3.14 -1.38 -3.89
CA PHE A 35 -3.26 -0.15 -3.14
C PHE A 35 -4.73 0.29 -3.18
N LYS A 36 -5.40 0.25 -2.03
CA LYS A 36 -6.83 0.57 -1.92
C LYS A 36 -7.09 1.37 -0.64
N PRO A 37 -8.05 2.30 -0.65
CA PRO A 37 -8.48 2.99 0.56
C PRO A 37 -9.10 1.99 1.55
N VAL A 38 -8.86 2.23 2.84
CA VAL A 38 -9.42 1.49 3.96
C VAL A 38 -10.62 2.29 4.43
N GLY A 39 -11.82 1.97 3.93
CA GLY A 39 -13.04 2.64 4.38
C GLY A 39 -14.11 2.93 3.33
N ASP A 40 -13.88 2.66 2.05
CA ASP A 40 -14.98 2.71 1.06
C ASP A 40 -15.85 1.45 1.20
N ALA A 41 -16.96 1.60 1.93
CA ALA A 41 -18.10 0.68 2.00
C ALA A 41 -19.37 1.44 1.62
#